data_AF-A0A1V4UI34-F1
#
_entry.id   AF-A0A1V4UI34-F1
#
_cell.length_a   1.000
_cell.length_b   1.000
_cell.length_c   1.000
_cell.angle_alpha   90.00
_cell.angle_beta   90.00
_cell.angle_gamma   90.00
#
_symmetry.space_group_name_H-M   'P 1'
#
loop_
_entity.id
_entity.type
_entity.pdbx_description
1 polymer ?
#
loop_
_entity_poly.entity_id
_entity_poly.type
_entity_poly.pdbx_seq_one_letter_code
_entity_poly.pdbx_strand_id
1 'polypeptide(L)'
;MIKSTFIIVIAFFSFVVSIAIAGPLIVFNDNGGWCWYQDERAIIQKDKLIISSMANSAGINGSIRGGDMEITTYDISTGSLIFIPLHKFSPGDDHDTAALLALPNGKVMAMYTNHSSDFLIHSKITNNSYNTSR
;
A
#
# COMPACT_ATOMS: atom_id res chain seq x y z
N MET A 1 2.97 57.59 36.97
CA MET A 1 2.45 56.21 36.81
C MET A 1 3.08 55.60 35.57
N ILE A 2 4.05 54.70 35.73
CA ILE A 2 4.66 53.96 34.62
C ILE A 2 4.00 52.58 34.61
N LYS A 3 3.29 52.22 33.54
CA LYS A 3 2.75 50.87 33.36
C LYS A 3 3.81 50.03 32.65
N SER A 4 4.46 49.13 33.37
CA SER A 4 5.33 48.12 32.76
C SER A 4 4.47 46.95 32.29
N THR A 5 4.49 46.69 30.98
CA THR A 5 3.88 45.50 30.38
C THR A 5 4.93 44.40 30.31
N PHE A 6 4.67 43.26 30.95
CA PHE A 6 5.48 42.05 30.80
C PHE A 6 4.97 41.25 29.60
N ILE A 7 5.86 40.94 28.66
CA ILE A 7 5.61 40.00 27.56
C ILE A 7 6.17 38.65 27.98
N ILE A 8 5.31 37.64 28.13
CA ILE A 8 5.72 36.25 28.36
C ILE A 8 5.96 35.62 26.98
N VAL A 9 7.21 35.29 26.68
CA VAL A 9 7.56 34.48 25.50
C VAL A 9 7.51 33.01 25.91
N ILE A 10 6.48 32.29 25.45
CA ILE A 10 6.39 30.84 25.63
C ILE A 10 7.19 30.18 24.50
N ALA A 11 8.36 29.64 24.82
CA ALA A 11 9.13 28.83 23.89
C ALA A 11 8.50 27.43 23.79
N PHE A 12 7.94 27.09 22.63
CA PHE A 12 7.53 25.73 22.32
C PHE A 12 8.78 24.90 21.99
N PHE A 13 9.22 24.09 22.95
CA PHE A 13 10.20 23.04 22.68
C PHE A 13 9.48 21.83 22.08
N SER A 14 9.59 21.64 20.76
CA SER A 14 9.17 20.40 20.12
C SER A 14 10.11 19.27 20.56
N PHE A 15 9.59 18.37 21.39
CA PHE A 15 10.28 17.13 21.75
C PHE A 15 10.26 16.20 20.52
N VAL A 16 11.39 16.05 19.84
CA VAL A 16 11.54 15.01 18.82
C VAL A 16 11.76 13.70 19.56
N VAL A 17 10.71 12.89 19.68
CA VAL A 17 10.82 11.51 20.17
C VAL A 17 11.53 10.71 19.09
N SER A 18 12.81 10.42 19.30
CA SER A 18 13.55 9.50 18.43
C SER A 18 13.06 8.09 18.74
N ILE A 19 12.17 7.57 17.88
CA ILE A 19 11.82 6.15 17.91
C ILE A 19 13.09 5.40 17.54
N ALA A 20 13.63 4.61 18.46
CA ALA A 20 14.73 3.69 18.17
C ALA A 20 14.19 2.61 17.23
N ILE A 21 14.31 2.84 15.93
CA ILE A 21 13.97 1.85 14.90
C ILE A 21 15.16 0.88 14.83
N ALA A 22 14.90 -0.42 14.99
CA ALA A 22 15.94 -1.46 14.98
C ALA A 22 16.66 -1.62 13.61
N GLY A 23 16.25 -0.85 12.60
CA GLY A 23 16.78 -0.82 11.26
C GLY A 23 16.10 0.26 10.40
N PRO A 24 16.45 0.39 9.11
CA PRO A 24 15.77 1.31 8.21
C PRO A 24 14.29 0.95 8.05
N LEU A 25 13.41 1.95 8.12
CA LEU A 25 12.01 1.80 7.78
C LEU A 25 11.89 1.54 6.27
N ILE A 26 11.22 0.45 5.88
CA ILE A 26 10.91 0.15 4.49
C ILE A 26 9.45 0.51 4.24
N VAL A 27 9.20 1.43 3.31
CA VAL A 27 7.85 1.77 2.84
C VAL A 27 7.61 1.02 1.53
N PHE A 28 6.72 0.03 1.55
CA PHE A 28 6.41 -0.77 0.37
C PHE A 28 5.43 -0.08 -0.58
N ASN A 29 4.48 0.69 -0.04
CA ASN A 29 3.58 1.53 -0.81
C ASN A 29 3.20 2.76 0.05
N ASP A 30 3.37 3.94 -0.51
CA ASP A 30 3.11 5.23 0.14
C ASP A 30 1.66 5.72 -0.03
N ASN A 31 0.84 5.00 -0.80
CA ASN A 31 -0.61 5.16 -0.90
C ASN A 31 -1.27 3.78 -1.06
N GLY A 32 -1.20 2.95 -0.02
CA GLY A 32 -1.69 1.58 -0.05
C GLY A 32 -2.68 1.26 1.07
N GLY A 33 -3.95 1.62 0.89
CA GLY A 33 -5.05 1.27 1.77
C GLY A 33 -5.46 -0.21 1.68
N TRP A 34 -6.08 -0.71 2.75
CA TRP A 34 -6.59 -2.07 2.90
C TRP A 34 -7.68 -2.09 3.97
N CYS A 35 -8.50 -3.15 3.99
CA CYS A 35 -9.47 -3.36 5.05
C CYS A 35 -9.43 -4.80 5.62
N TRP A 36 -10.29 -5.10 6.59
CA TRP A 36 -10.12 -6.24 7.50
C TRP A 36 -10.45 -7.62 6.90
N TYR A 37 -11.03 -7.72 5.70
CA TYR A 37 -11.49 -9.02 5.15
C TYR A 37 -10.65 -9.59 3.99
N GLN A 38 -9.72 -8.85 3.39
CA GLN A 38 -9.02 -9.29 2.16
C GLN A 38 -7.79 -10.17 2.39
N ASP A 39 -7.90 -11.26 3.16
CA ASP A 39 -6.77 -12.20 3.29
C ASP A 39 -6.76 -13.28 2.20
N GLU A 40 -5.58 -13.70 1.72
CA GLU A 40 -4.25 -13.15 2.03
C GLU A 40 -3.91 -11.88 1.22
N ARG A 41 -3.70 -10.74 1.89
CA ARG A 41 -3.32 -9.45 1.25
C ARG A 41 -1.85 -9.36 0.86
N ALA A 42 -1.02 -10.19 1.51
CA ALA A 42 0.41 -10.25 1.30
C ALA A 42 0.88 -11.69 1.41
N ILE A 43 1.73 -12.09 0.47
CA ILE A 43 2.30 -13.44 0.42
C ILE A 43 3.80 -13.36 0.18
N ILE A 44 4.51 -14.41 0.57
CA ILE A 44 5.91 -14.62 0.17
C ILE A 44 5.95 -15.81 -0.79
N GLN A 45 6.53 -15.62 -1.98
CA GLN A 45 6.83 -16.70 -2.91
C GLN A 45 8.30 -16.59 -3.34
N LYS A 46 9.13 -17.55 -2.90
CA LYS A 46 10.60 -17.44 -2.96
C LYS A 46 11.07 -16.18 -2.22
N ASP A 47 11.94 -15.39 -2.83
CA ASP A 47 12.52 -14.17 -2.24
C ASP A 47 11.66 -12.93 -2.50
N LYS A 48 10.39 -13.09 -2.87
CA LYS A 48 9.49 -11.97 -3.20
C LYS A 48 8.38 -11.86 -2.17
N LEU A 49 8.34 -10.72 -1.49
CA LEU A 49 7.16 -10.24 -0.77
C LEU A 49 6.24 -9.53 -1.79
N ILE A 50 5.01 -10.01 -1.88
CA ILE A 50 4.01 -9.51 -2.82
C ILE A 50 2.84 -8.99 -1.99
N ILE A 51 2.46 -7.74 -2.19
CA ILE A 51 1.45 -7.04 -1.40
C ILE A 51 0.41 -6.46 -2.35
N SER A 52 -0.87 -6.66 -2.06
CA SER A 52 -1.96 -5.91 -2.70
C SER A 52 -2.41 -4.75 -1.83
N SER A 53 -2.74 -3.64 -2.49
CA SER A 53 -3.27 -2.45 -1.82
C SER A 53 -4.14 -1.62 -2.76
N MET A 54 -4.92 -0.69 -2.20
CA MET A 54 -5.70 0.30 -2.95
C MET A 54 -5.21 1.72 -2.66
N ALA A 55 -4.90 2.49 -3.70
CA ALA A 55 -4.61 3.90 -3.54
C ALA A 55 -5.88 4.74 -3.31
N ASN A 56 -5.83 5.67 -2.36
CA ASN A 56 -6.93 6.58 -2.04
C ASN A 56 -6.65 7.98 -2.59
N SER A 57 -7.69 8.69 -3.04
CA SER A 57 -7.60 10.07 -3.54
C SER A 57 -7.16 11.09 -2.47
N ALA A 58 -7.28 10.75 -1.18
CA ALA A 58 -6.77 11.55 -0.06
C ALA A 58 -5.30 11.24 0.28
N GLY A 59 -4.71 10.22 -0.33
CA GLY A 59 -3.32 9.80 -0.11
C GLY A 59 -2.31 10.50 -1.02
N ILE A 60 -1.06 10.01 -1.00
CA ILE A 60 0.03 10.56 -1.82
C ILE A 60 -0.31 10.45 -3.31
N ASN A 61 -0.02 11.52 -4.05
CA ASN A 61 -0.40 11.73 -5.46
C ASN A 61 -1.92 11.80 -5.74
N GLY A 62 -2.74 11.89 -4.69
CA GLY A 62 -4.15 12.31 -4.77
C GLY A 62 -4.99 11.57 -5.80
N SER A 63 -5.82 12.32 -6.53
CA SER A 63 -6.72 11.78 -7.56
C SER A 63 -6.02 11.11 -8.74
N ILE A 64 -4.73 11.35 -8.96
CA ILE A 64 -3.95 10.65 -9.99
C ILE A 64 -3.90 9.16 -9.65
N ARG A 65 -3.62 8.83 -8.38
CA ARG A 65 -3.55 7.46 -7.90
C ARG A 65 -4.85 6.91 -7.31
N GLY A 66 -5.75 7.77 -6.85
CA GLY A 66 -7.02 7.33 -6.25
C GLY A 66 -7.76 6.29 -7.10
N GLY A 67 -8.05 5.13 -6.50
CA GLY A 67 -8.69 3.98 -7.16
C GLY A 67 -7.73 3.05 -7.92
N ASP A 68 -6.42 3.27 -7.89
CA ASP A 68 -5.47 2.27 -8.38
C ASP A 68 -5.39 1.10 -7.39
N MET A 69 -5.91 -0.04 -7.81
CA MET A 69 -5.59 -1.32 -7.19
C MET A 69 -4.21 -1.75 -7.66
N GLU A 70 -3.28 -1.87 -6.73
CA GLU A 70 -1.86 -2.02 -7.00
C GLU A 70 -1.31 -3.31 -6.40
N ILE A 71 -0.31 -3.87 -7.07
CA ILE A 71 0.60 -4.86 -6.51
C ILE A 71 1.97 -4.24 -6.32
N THR A 72 2.48 -4.34 -5.10
CA THR A 72 3.89 -4.10 -4.81
C THR A 72 4.61 -5.45 -4.75
N THR A 73 5.69 -5.59 -5.51
CA THR A 73 6.67 -6.67 -5.31
C THR A 73 7.93 -6.08 -4.70
N TYR A 74 8.36 -6.66 -3.58
CA TYR A 74 9.66 -6.41 -2.97
C TYR A 74 10.51 -7.67 -3.03
N ASP A 75 11.67 -7.59 -3.69
CA ASP A 75 12.68 -8.63 -3.69
C ASP A 75 13.53 -8.52 -2.44
N ILE A 76 13.38 -9.48 -1.53
CA ILE A 76 13.99 -9.50 -0.20
C ILE A 76 15.51 -9.62 -0.30
N SER A 77 16.02 -10.29 -1.34
CA SER A 77 17.45 -10.53 -1.53
C SER A 77 18.21 -9.29 -2.01
N THR A 78 17.56 -8.46 -2.82
CA THR A 78 18.18 -7.27 -3.46
C THR A 78 17.68 -5.94 -2.91
N GLY A 79 16.55 -5.94 -2.20
CA GLY A 79 15.82 -4.74 -1.81
C GLY A 79 15.08 -4.05 -2.94
N SER A 80 14.94 -4.68 -4.11
CA SER A 80 14.30 -4.09 -5.29
C SER A 80 12.78 -4.00 -5.09
N LEU A 81 12.20 -2.85 -5.39
CA LEU A 81 10.77 -2.58 -5.25
C LEU A 81 10.14 -2.27 -6.61
N ILE A 82 9.04 -2.93 -6.96
CA ILE A 82 8.30 -2.71 -8.20
C ILE A 82 6.82 -2.51 -7.87
N PHE A 83 6.21 -1.52 -8.50
CA PHE A 83 4.78 -1.19 -8.41
C PHE A 83 4.07 -1.50 -9.72
N ILE A 84 2.90 -2.14 -9.63
CA ILE A 84 2.11 -2.54 -10.80
C ILE A 84 0.65 -2.21 -10.54
N PRO A 85 0.06 -1.24 -11.26
CA PRO A 85 -1.38 -1.05 -11.25
C PRO A 85 -2.05 -2.22 -11.97
N LEU A 86 -2.95 -2.91 -11.29
CA LEU A 86 -3.72 -4.04 -11.83
C LEU A 86 -5.08 -3.59 -12.38
N HIS A 87 -5.75 -2.65 -11.72
CA HIS A 87 -7.05 -2.11 -12.14
C HIS A 87 -7.21 -0.68 -11.58
N LYS A 88 -7.87 0.19 -12.34
CA LYS A 88 -8.36 1.49 -11.89
C LYS A 88 -9.88 1.45 -11.62
N PHE A 89 -10.27 1.62 -10.36
CA PHE A 89 -11.65 1.85 -9.95
C PHE A 89 -11.92 3.35 -9.76
N SER A 90 -13.20 3.73 -9.79
CA SER A 90 -13.64 5.10 -9.53
C SER A 90 -15.07 5.07 -8.96
N PRO A 91 -15.28 5.51 -7.70
CA PRO A 91 -14.27 5.97 -6.75
C PRO A 91 -13.32 4.84 -6.31
N GLY A 92 -12.18 5.18 -5.69
CA GLY A 92 -11.33 4.19 -5.04
C GLY A 92 -11.90 3.79 -3.68
N ASP A 93 -11.93 2.49 -3.40
CA ASP A 93 -12.49 1.92 -2.18
C ASP A 93 -11.52 0.86 -1.61
N ASP A 94 -11.26 0.89 -0.30
CA ASP A 94 -10.37 -0.07 0.35
C ASP A 94 -10.92 -1.50 0.36
N HIS A 95 -12.20 -1.67 0.00
CA HIS A 95 -12.88 -2.94 -0.26
C HIS A 95 -12.39 -3.61 -1.57
N ASP A 96 -11.85 -2.83 -2.52
CA ASP A 96 -11.54 -3.28 -3.88
C ASP A 96 -10.10 -3.80 -4.06
N THR A 97 -9.36 -4.01 -2.97
CA THR A 97 -8.02 -4.63 -3.01
C THR A 97 -8.10 -6.14 -3.27
N ALA A 98 -7.00 -6.75 -3.72
CA ALA A 98 -6.98 -8.15 -4.10
C ALA A 98 -6.50 -9.08 -2.98
N ALA A 99 -7.17 -10.22 -2.86
CA ALA A 99 -6.58 -11.40 -2.22
C ALA A 99 -5.59 -12.06 -3.17
N LEU A 100 -4.49 -12.59 -2.63
CA LEU A 100 -3.38 -13.17 -3.38
C LEU A 100 -3.25 -14.66 -3.11
N LEU A 101 -3.09 -15.45 -4.17
CA LEU A 101 -2.87 -16.90 -4.08
C LEU A 101 -1.62 -17.31 -4.86
N ALA A 102 -0.65 -17.89 -4.17
CA ALA A 102 0.47 -18.58 -4.80
C ALA A 102 -0.02 -19.90 -5.42
N LEU A 103 0.18 -20.06 -6.73
CA LEU A 103 -0.21 -21.27 -7.46
C LEU A 103 0.92 -22.30 -7.51
N PRO A 104 0.63 -23.61 -7.54
CA PRO A 104 1.66 -24.66 -7.56
C PRO A 104 2.62 -24.61 -8.76
N ASN A 105 2.19 -24.01 -9.88
CA ASN A 105 3.03 -23.81 -11.07
C ASN A 105 3.97 -22.59 -10.94
N GLY A 106 4.05 -21.99 -9.76
CA GLY A 106 4.88 -20.82 -9.49
C GLY A 106 4.28 -19.50 -9.96
N LYS A 107 3.04 -19.47 -10.44
CA LYS A 107 2.33 -18.21 -10.74
C LYS A 107 1.69 -17.64 -9.47
N VAL A 108 1.20 -16.41 -9.58
CA VAL A 108 0.39 -15.77 -8.54
C VAL A 108 -0.93 -15.32 -9.15
N MET A 109 -2.03 -15.62 -8.48
CA MET A 109 -3.35 -15.11 -8.80
C MET A 109 -3.70 -13.96 -7.85
N ALA A 110 -4.26 -12.89 -8.40
CA ALA A 110 -4.93 -11.83 -7.67
C ALA A 110 -6.43 -11.92 -7.97
N MET A 111 -7.27 -11.93 -6.94
CA MET A 111 -8.73 -11.96 -7.06
C MET A 111 -9.36 -10.82 -6.26
N TYR A 112 -10.31 -10.12 -6.86
CA TYR A 112 -10.89 -8.90 -6.29
C TYR A 112 -12.30 -8.64 -6.83
N THR A 113 -13.02 -7.75 -6.15
CA THR A 113 -14.37 -7.28 -6.49
C THR A 113 -14.40 -5.76 -6.46
N ASN A 114 -15.49 -5.15 -6.92
CA ASN A 114 -15.67 -3.69 -6.99
C ASN A 114 -16.75 -3.20 -6.00
N HIS A 115 -16.67 -3.61 -4.73
CA HIS A 115 -17.60 -3.31 -3.64
C HIS A 115 -19.09 -3.23 -4.05
N SER A 116 -19.59 -4.23 -4.77
CA SER A 116 -20.98 -4.30 -5.30
C SER A 116 -21.35 -3.24 -6.35
N SER A 117 -20.42 -2.41 -6.81
CA SER A 117 -20.58 -1.54 -7.99
C SER A 117 -20.69 -2.34 -9.29
N ASP A 118 -20.17 -3.57 -9.28
CA ASP A 118 -20.51 -4.62 -10.23
C ASP A 118 -20.72 -5.97 -9.50
N PHE A 119 -21.27 -6.95 -10.22
CA PHE A 119 -21.50 -8.32 -9.72
C PHE A 119 -20.47 -9.31 -10.26
N LEU A 120 -19.23 -8.83 -10.51
CA LEU A 120 -18.17 -9.65 -11.08
C LEU A 120 -17.14 -10.02 -10.00
N ILE A 121 -16.59 -11.22 -10.16
CA ILE A 121 -15.34 -11.60 -9.52
C ILE A 121 -14.25 -11.45 -10.57
N HIS A 122 -13.35 -10.52 -10.34
CA HIS A 122 -12.23 -10.26 -11.24
C HIS A 122 -11.04 -11.10 -10.80
N SER A 123 -10.26 -11.61 -11.77
CA SER A 123 -9.00 -12.26 -11.47
C SER A 123 -7.93 -11.94 -12.50
N LYS A 124 -6.68 -11.88 -12.02
CA LYS A 124 -5.47 -11.74 -12.83
C LYS A 124 -4.44 -12.75 -12.39
N ILE A 125 -3.68 -13.30 -13.33
CA ILE A 125 -2.62 -14.27 -13.04
C ILE A 125 -1.36 -13.82 -13.74
N THR A 126 -0.21 -13.92 -13.07
CA THR A 126 1.09 -13.60 -13.68
C THR A 126 1.33 -14.39 -14.97
N ASN A 127 1.96 -13.76 -15.96
CA ASN A 127 2.23 -14.43 -17.23
C ASN A 127 3.26 -15.54 -17.09
N ASN A 128 4.28 -15.27 -16.26
CA ASN A 128 5.43 -16.14 -16.05
C ASN A 128 5.51 -16.58 -14.58
N SER A 129 5.99 -17.81 -14.37
CA SER A 129 6.23 -18.34 -13.04
C SER A 129 7.34 -17.55 -12.33
N TYR A 130 7.13 -17.23 -11.05
CA TYR A 130 8.05 -16.52 -10.16
C TYR A 130 8.41 -15.10 -10.62
N ASN A 131 7.71 -14.60 -11.64
CA ASN A 131 7.87 -13.28 -12.18
C ASN A 131 6.57 -12.52 -11.97
N THR A 132 6.62 -11.60 -11.01
CA THR A 132 5.53 -10.72 -10.64
C THR A 132 5.61 -9.38 -11.34
N SER A 133 6.58 -9.18 -12.25
CA SER A 133 6.78 -7.90 -12.93
C SER A 133 5.70 -7.61 -13.97
N ARG A 134 5.01 -8.63 -14.52
CA ARG A 134 3.83 -8.57 -15.42
C ARG A 134 3.04 -9.88 -15.50
#